data_AF-A0A554LNR0-F1
#
_entry.id   AF-A0A554LNR0-F1
#
_cell.length_a   1.000
_cell.length_b   1.000
_cell.length_c   1.000
_cell.angle_alpha   90.00
_cell.angle_beta   90.00
_cell.angle_gamma   90.00
#
_symmetry.space_group_name_H-M   'P 1'
#
loop_
_entity.id
_entity.type
_entity.pdbx_description
1 polymer ?
#
loop_
_entity_poly.entity_id
_entity_poly.type
_entity_poly.pdbx_seq_one_letter_code
_entity_poly.pdbx_strand_id
1 'polypeptide(L)'
;MKLSSRQIINKIKKSRLVGMGGAGFPTGLKWEIVKNAKANQKYIICNASEGEPDVFKDGYLLENYPQEVIEGIKIALSVFENSFAYIYLRKDYYQRFKNKLEKLIKGLPIVLFKETGGYLCGEETTLIESIEGQREEPRIRPPFPCRKGLFNCPTLINNAETFYYVAKVIENKYEQTRFYCLSGDLKKPGIYEMPLSFTIKKILEETGNFPEFDFFVQAGGGASGEILTSRELGRPVNGSGAIIVYNLKKTKPILLMKKWINFYFEQNCGKCVPCREGIYRIKELLDKNKIDKEILDDLLFILEETSFCALGKNVTLPFKSLIEKIYK
;
A
#
# COMPACT_ATOMS: atom_id res chain seq x y z
N MET A 1 2.63 33.42 8.73
CA MET A 1 2.80 33.64 7.27
C MET A 1 2.43 32.36 6.54
N LYS A 2 1.64 32.45 5.48
CA LYS A 2 1.29 31.28 4.63
C LYS A 2 2.54 30.85 3.85
N LEU A 3 2.97 29.59 3.96
CA LEU A 3 4.14 29.08 3.24
C LEU A 3 3.89 29.08 1.73
N SER A 4 4.87 29.49 0.93
CA SER A 4 4.81 29.34 -0.53
C SER A 4 4.85 27.86 -0.93
N SER A 5 4.35 27.53 -2.13
CA SER A 5 4.38 26.16 -2.65
C SER A 5 5.80 25.57 -2.67
N ARG A 6 6.80 26.40 -3.00
CA ARG A 6 8.22 26.00 -2.99
C ARG A 6 8.72 25.68 -1.58
N GLN A 7 8.34 26.50 -0.58
CA GLN A 7 8.70 26.24 0.82
C GLN A 7 8.06 24.94 1.33
N ILE A 8 6.80 24.68 0.99
CA ILE A 8 6.09 23.45 1.35
C ILE A 8 6.81 22.23 0.80
N ILE A 9 7.07 22.19 -0.52
CA ILE A 9 7.77 21.08 -1.18
C ILE A 9 9.16 20.88 -0.59
N ASN A 10 9.92 21.96 -0.37
CA ASN A 10 11.24 21.88 0.24
C ASN A 10 11.20 21.32 1.67
N LYS A 11 10.16 21.65 2.44
CA LYS A 11 9.97 21.11 3.80
C LYS A 11 9.71 19.61 3.77
N ILE A 12 8.86 19.14 2.85
CA ILE A 12 8.59 17.70 2.62
C ILE A 12 9.85 16.96 2.15
N LYS A 13 10.66 17.58 1.29
CA LYS A 13 11.94 16.98 0.86
C LYS A 13 12.93 16.86 2.02
N LYS A 14 13.09 17.93 2.80
CA LYS A 14 14.00 17.97 3.95
C LYS A 14 13.60 16.98 5.05
N SER A 15 12.31 16.72 5.23
CA SER A 15 11.82 15.73 6.18
C SER A 15 12.06 14.28 5.77
N ARG A 16 12.52 14.05 4.53
CA ARG A 16 12.74 12.70 3.96
C ARG A 16 11.48 11.83 3.98
N LEU A 17 10.29 12.46 3.93
CA LEU A 17 9.03 11.73 3.86
C LEU A 17 8.98 10.90 2.56
N VAL A 18 8.65 9.62 2.71
CA VAL A 18 8.42 8.67 1.61
C VAL A 18 6.94 8.31 1.52
N GLY A 19 6.55 7.74 0.37
CA GLY A 19 5.19 7.24 0.18
C GLY A 19 4.90 6.04 1.08
N MET A 20 3.93 6.17 1.98
CA MET A 20 3.56 5.16 2.97
C MET A 20 2.61 4.07 2.46
N GLY A 21 2.32 4.06 1.15
CA GLY A 21 1.50 3.02 0.49
C GLY A 21 2.28 1.75 0.11
N GLY A 22 3.60 1.71 0.34
CA GLY A 22 4.43 0.52 0.14
C GLY A 22 5.64 0.71 -0.77
N ALA A 23 5.49 1.47 -1.86
CA ALA A 23 6.58 1.69 -2.82
C ALA A 23 7.73 2.58 -2.31
N GLY A 24 7.52 3.35 -1.23
CA GLY A 24 8.58 4.14 -0.60
C GLY A 24 9.16 5.29 -1.47
N PHE A 25 8.46 5.72 -2.52
CA PHE A 25 8.96 6.80 -3.38
C PHE A 25 9.04 8.14 -2.61
N PRO A 26 10.12 8.94 -2.77
CA PRO A 26 10.26 10.22 -2.06
C PRO A 26 9.11 11.19 -2.35
N THR A 27 8.33 11.53 -1.33
CA THR A 27 7.08 12.31 -1.46
C THR A 27 7.36 13.70 -2.00
N GLY A 28 8.38 14.38 -1.48
CA GLY A 28 8.74 15.73 -1.92
C GLY A 28 9.21 15.79 -3.39
N LEU A 29 9.84 14.73 -3.90
CA LEU A 29 10.21 14.63 -5.31
C LEU A 29 8.95 14.43 -6.19
N LYS A 30 8.03 13.55 -5.77
CA LYS A 30 6.76 13.33 -6.47
C LYS A 30 5.97 14.64 -6.61
N TRP A 31 5.88 15.41 -5.53
CA TRP A 31 5.21 16.71 -5.51
C TRP A 31 5.87 17.72 -6.46
N GLU A 32 7.21 17.76 -6.48
CA GLU A 32 7.94 18.64 -7.40
C GLU A 32 7.70 18.27 -8.87
N ILE A 33 7.72 16.98 -9.22
CA ILE A 33 7.44 16.52 -10.59
C ILE A 33 6.06 16.99 -11.04
N VAL A 34 5.03 16.81 -10.20
CA VAL A 34 3.66 17.25 -10.52
C VAL A 34 3.56 18.77 -10.58
N LYS A 35 4.25 19.50 -9.68
CA LYS A 35 4.24 20.98 -9.67
C LYS A 35 4.87 21.54 -10.95
N ASN A 36 5.95 20.92 -11.43
CA ASN A 36 6.67 21.34 -12.63
C ASN A 36 6.02 20.89 -13.94
N ALA A 37 5.09 19.93 -13.91
CA ALA A 37 4.33 19.54 -15.09
C ALA A 37 3.50 20.72 -15.62
N LYS A 38 3.63 21.01 -16.92
CA LYS A 38 2.89 22.08 -17.61
C LYS A 38 1.44 21.64 -17.85
N ALA A 39 0.51 22.17 -17.07
CA ALA A 39 -0.92 21.99 -17.26
C ALA A 39 -1.69 23.07 -16.50
N ASN A 40 -2.82 23.50 -17.05
CA ASN A 40 -3.74 24.45 -16.41
C ASN A 40 -4.54 23.80 -15.28
N GLN A 41 -4.81 22.50 -15.41
CA GLN A 41 -5.54 21.68 -14.47
C GLN A 41 -4.62 20.58 -13.93
N LYS A 42 -4.68 20.34 -12.62
CA LYS A 42 -4.03 19.20 -11.97
C LYS A 42 -5.02 18.53 -11.03
N TYR A 43 -4.73 17.29 -10.68
CA TYR A 43 -5.56 16.52 -9.77
C TYR A 43 -4.76 15.96 -8.61
N ILE A 44 -5.44 15.77 -7.49
CA ILE A 44 -4.90 15.15 -6.29
C ILE A 44 -5.77 13.94 -6.00
N ILE A 45 -5.15 12.82 -5.65
CA ILE A 45 -5.85 11.63 -5.21
C ILE A 45 -5.24 11.16 -3.90
N CYS A 46 -6.07 11.15 -2.84
CA CYS A 46 -5.83 10.41 -1.61
C CYS A 46 -6.29 8.98 -1.81
N ASN A 47 -5.33 8.06 -1.91
CA ASN A 47 -5.59 6.64 -2.03
C ASN A 47 -5.78 6.02 -0.64
N ALA A 48 -7.02 5.65 -0.33
CA ALA A 48 -7.47 4.93 0.85
C ALA A 48 -8.25 3.65 0.45
N SER A 49 -7.81 3.00 -0.63
CA SER A 49 -8.32 1.70 -1.09
C SER A 49 -7.87 0.52 -0.22
N GLU A 50 -6.87 0.72 0.66
CA GLU A 50 -6.26 -0.25 1.60
C GLU A 50 -6.70 -1.71 1.42
N GLY A 51 -6.23 -2.36 0.36
CA GLY A 51 -6.67 -3.71 -0.01
C GLY A 51 -5.72 -4.82 0.40
N GLU A 52 -4.48 -4.49 0.80
CA GLU A 52 -3.47 -5.49 1.17
C GLU A 52 -3.91 -6.20 2.46
N PRO A 53 -3.98 -7.54 2.48
CA PRO A 53 -4.35 -8.28 3.68
C PRO A 53 -3.46 -7.92 4.86
N ASP A 54 -4.03 -7.92 6.08
CA ASP A 54 -3.32 -7.60 7.32
C ASP A 54 -2.73 -6.18 7.37
N VAL A 55 -3.18 -5.27 6.49
CA VAL A 55 -2.92 -3.83 6.54
C VAL A 55 -4.24 -3.11 6.84
N PHE A 56 -4.27 -2.30 7.90
CA PHE A 56 -5.49 -1.65 8.41
C PHE A 56 -5.21 -0.26 9.02
N LYS A 57 -4.07 0.33 8.67
CA LYS A 57 -3.58 1.62 9.18
C LYS A 57 -4.34 2.82 8.59
N ASP A 58 -4.76 2.75 7.34
CA ASP A 58 -5.50 3.82 6.70
C ASP A 58 -6.91 3.91 7.28
N GLY A 59 -7.58 2.77 7.47
CA GLY A 59 -8.86 2.72 8.17
C GLY A 59 -8.77 3.30 9.59
N TYR A 60 -7.69 2.99 10.31
CA TYR A 60 -7.41 3.58 11.63
C TYR A 60 -7.17 5.09 11.58
N LEU A 61 -6.46 5.59 10.58
CA LEU A 61 -6.25 7.02 10.39
C LEU A 61 -7.56 7.76 10.07
N LEU A 62 -8.42 7.19 9.22
CA LEU A 62 -9.72 7.80 8.90
C LEU A 62 -10.67 7.80 10.12
N GLU A 63 -10.55 6.80 10.99
CA GLU A 63 -11.30 6.77 12.24
C GLU A 63 -10.75 7.77 13.26
N ASN A 64 -9.43 7.80 13.50
CA ASN A 64 -8.87 8.51 14.65
C ASN A 64 -8.29 9.90 14.32
N TYR A 65 -7.75 10.07 13.10
CA TYR A 65 -7.06 11.29 12.65
C TYR A 65 -7.55 11.82 11.29
N PRO A 66 -8.87 11.83 11.00
CA PRO A 66 -9.34 12.25 9.68
C PRO A 66 -9.06 13.74 9.43
N GLN A 67 -9.01 14.57 10.45
CA GLN A 67 -8.72 16.00 10.29
C GLN A 67 -7.31 16.21 9.73
N GLU A 68 -6.31 15.51 10.23
CA GLU A 68 -4.94 15.60 9.75
C GLU A 68 -4.77 15.05 8.33
N VAL A 69 -5.48 13.97 7.98
CA VAL A 69 -5.51 13.48 6.59
C VAL A 69 -6.09 14.56 5.66
N ILE A 70 -7.20 15.19 6.03
CA ILE A 70 -7.80 16.29 5.26
C ILE A 70 -6.89 17.51 5.21
N GLU A 71 -6.18 17.84 6.29
CA GLU A 71 -5.22 18.95 6.31
C GLU A 71 -4.05 18.71 5.35
N GLY A 72 -3.54 17.48 5.28
CA GLY A 72 -2.56 17.08 4.26
C GLY A 72 -3.05 17.33 2.83
N ILE A 73 -4.31 17.00 2.55
CA ILE A 73 -4.93 17.24 1.23
C ILE A 73 -5.10 18.74 0.97
N LYS A 74 -5.49 19.54 1.97
CA LYS A 74 -5.58 21.00 1.86
C LYS A 74 -4.23 21.64 1.57
N ILE A 75 -3.16 21.15 2.22
CA ILE A 75 -1.79 21.57 1.91
C ILE A 75 -1.46 21.30 0.45
N ALA A 76 -1.82 20.11 -0.07
CA ALA A 76 -1.64 19.81 -1.49
C ALA A 76 -2.44 20.76 -2.39
N LEU A 77 -3.71 21.01 -2.08
CA LEU A 77 -4.53 21.98 -2.83
C LEU A 77 -3.93 23.41 -2.83
N SER A 78 -3.22 23.80 -1.77
CA SER A 78 -2.50 25.08 -1.73
C SER A 78 -1.22 25.10 -2.57
N VAL A 79 -0.65 23.94 -2.86
CA VAL A 79 0.55 23.78 -3.72
C VAL A 79 0.16 23.73 -5.19
N PHE A 80 -0.94 23.05 -5.52
CA PHE A 80 -1.43 22.87 -6.88
C PHE A 80 -2.68 23.76 -7.08
N GLU A 81 -2.46 24.99 -7.55
CA GLU A 81 -3.54 25.91 -7.91
C GLU A 81 -4.48 25.29 -8.94
N ASN A 82 -5.75 25.72 -8.95
CA ASN A 82 -6.81 25.21 -9.84
C ASN A 82 -6.91 23.68 -9.84
N SER A 83 -6.74 23.02 -8.69
CA SER A 83 -6.79 21.56 -8.58
C SER A 83 -8.03 21.07 -7.83
N PHE A 84 -8.46 19.87 -8.17
CA PHE A 84 -9.50 19.12 -7.45
C PHE A 84 -8.87 17.89 -6.81
N ALA A 85 -9.38 17.51 -5.64
CA ALA A 85 -8.95 16.31 -4.95
C ALA A 85 -10.03 15.23 -4.91
N TYR A 86 -9.63 13.98 -5.08
CA TYR A 86 -10.46 12.81 -4.83
C TYR A 86 -9.92 12.08 -3.60
N ILE A 87 -10.82 11.72 -2.67
CA ILE A 87 -10.51 10.74 -1.62
C ILE A 87 -11.11 9.43 -2.09
N TYR A 88 -10.25 8.55 -2.61
CA TYR A 88 -10.62 7.25 -3.13
C TYR A 88 -10.67 6.24 -2.00
N LEU A 89 -11.87 5.83 -1.62
CA LEU A 89 -12.13 5.05 -0.41
C LEU A 89 -12.53 3.63 -0.77
N ARG A 90 -11.91 2.66 -0.09
CA ARG A 90 -12.38 1.27 -0.07
C ARG A 90 -13.87 1.20 0.24
N LYS A 91 -14.58 0.24 -0.34
CA LYS A 91 -16.04 0.14 -0.28
C LYS A 91 -16.62 0.27 1.13
N ASP A 92 -16.05 -0.45 2.09
CA ASP A 92 -16.42 -0.45 3.50
C ASP A 92 -16.03 0.86 4.21
N TYR A 93 -14.86 1.43 3.90
CA TYR A 93 -14.42 2.73 4.43
C TYR A 93 -15.33 3.86 3.96
N TYR A 94 -15.77 3.82 2.71
CA TYR A 94 -16.77 4.75 2.21
C TYR A 94 -18.06 4.66 3.05
N GLN A 95 -18.60 3.46 3.29
CA GLN A 95 -19.81 3.32 4.10
C GLN A 95 -19.61 3.82 5.54
N ARG A 96 -18.47 3.50 6.15
CA ARG A 96 -18.19 3.84 7.55
C ARG A 96 -17.91 5.34 7.75
N PHE A 97 -17.15 5.96 6.85
CA PHE A 97 -16.57 7.29 7.08
C PHE A 97 -17.21 8.41 6.26
N LYS A 98 -18.07 8.12 5.27
CA LYS A 98 -18.68 9.14 4.38
C LYS A 98 -19.20 10.36 5.13
N ASN A 99 -20.13 10.17 6.06
CA ASN A 99 -20.78 11.29 6.77
C ASN A 99 -19.78 12.16 7.56
N LYS A 100 -18.75 11.53 8.12
CA LYS A 100 -17.69 12.22 8.87
C LYS A 100 -16.81 13.06 7.94
N LEU A 101 -16.38 12.45 6.83
CA LEU A 101 -15.53 13.11 5.85
C LEU A 101 -16.26 14.22 5.08
N GLU A 102 -17.53 14.03 4.71
CA GLU A 102 -18.37 15.05 4.05
C GLU A 102 -18.47 16.34 4.87
N LYS A 103 -18.59 16.21 6.20
CA LYS A 103 -18.59 17.38 7.11
C LYS A 103 -17.24 18.10 7.10
N LEU A 104 -16.12 17.37 7.08
CA LEU A 104 -14.78 17.95 7.10
C LEU A 104 -14.38 18.62 5.78
N ILE A 105 -14.93 18.17 4.66
CA ILE A 105 -14.61 18.70 3.33
C ILE A 105 -15.59 19.75 2.82
N LYS A 106 -16.63 20.11 3.59
CA LYS A 106 -17.66 21.05 3.18
C LYS A 106 -17.04 22.37 2.70
N GLY A 107 -17.35 22.75 1.46
CA GLY A 107 -16.83 23.98 0.83
C GLY A 107 -15.42 23.87 0.26
N LEU A 108 -14.81 22.69 0.26
CA LEU A 108 -13.51 22.42 -0.36
C LEU A 108 -13.70 21.73 -1.73
N PRO A 109 -12.77 21.90 -2.68
CA PRO A 109 -12.79 21.20 -3.98
C PRO A 109 -12.33 19.74 -3.82
N ILE A 110 -13.01 18.98 -2.96
CA ILE A 110 -12.70 17.60 -2.61
C ILE A 110 -13.95 16.75 -2.82
N VAL A 111 -13.79 15.61 -3.49
CA VAL A 111 -14.86 14.64 -3.74
C VAL A 111 -14.50 13.31 -3.08
N LEU A 112 -15.46 12.71 -2.36
CA LEU A 112 -15.33 11.33 -1.90
C LEU A 112 -15.71 10.39 -3.04
N PHE A 113 -14.81 9.49 -3.39
CA PHE A 113 -15.04 8.48 -4.42
C PHE A 113 -15.10 7.09 -3.78
N LYS A 114 -16.18 6.35 -4.04
CA LYS A 114 -16.33 4.98 -3.58
C LYS A 114 -15.66 4.06 -4.59
N GLU A 115 -14.72 3.25 -4.12
CA GLU A 115 -14.10 2.19 -4.91
C GLU A 115 -15.14 1.26 -5.53
N THR A 116 -14.97 0.96 -6.82
CA THR A 116 -15.83 0.09 -7.62
C THR A 116 -15.30 -1.35 -7.70
N GLY A 117 -13.98 -1.52 -7.64
CA GLY A 117 -13.29 -2.81 -7.78
C GLY A 117 -12.86 -3.48 -6.48
N GLY A 118 -11.75 -4.20 -6.55
CA GLY A 118 -11.06 -4.83 -5.40
C GLY A 118 -9.62 -4.33 -5.25
N TYR A 119 -8.75 -5.14 -4.65
CA TYR A 119 -7.35 -4.86 -4.33
C TYR A 119 -6.56 -4.12 -5.41
N LEU A 120 -6.75 -4.49 -6.69
CA LEU A 120 -6.03 -3.84 -7.79
C LEU A 120 -6.35 -2.35 -7.94
N CYS A 121 -7.51 -1.89 -7.48
CA CYS A 121 -7.84 -0.47 -7.41
C CYS A 121 -6.92 0.34 -6.48
N GLY A 122 -6.13 -0.32 -5.64
CA GLY A 122 -5.06 0.33 -4.88
C GLY A 122 -3.86 0.72 -5.75
N GLU A 123 -3.71 0.15 -6.96
CA GLU A 123 -2.66 0.51 -7.91
C GLU A 123 -2.95 1.87 -8.56
N GLU A 124 -1.92 2.73 -8.66
CA GLU A 124 -2.08 4.15 -9.01
C GLU A 124 -2.84 4.37 -10.32
N THR A 125 -2.60 3.57 -11.37
CA THR A 125 -3.24 3.76 -12.67
C THR A 125 -4.62 3.12 -12.75
N THR A 126 -4.81 1.99 -12.07
CA THR A 126 -6.12 1.32 -11.98
C THR A 126 -7.11 2.18 -11.20
N LEU A 127 -6.64 2.85 -10.15
CA LEU A 127 -7.41 3.83 -9.40
C LEU A 127 -7.92 4.96 -10.32
N ILE A 128 -7.05 5.44 -11.21
CA ILE A 128 -7.44 6.47 -12.18
C ILE A 128 -8.53 5.94 -13.12
N GLU A 129 -8.37 4.74 -13.69
CA GLU A 129 -9.40 4.15 -14.55
C GLU A 129 -10.76 4.05 -13.83
N SER A 130 -10.75 3.65 -12.56
CA SER A 130 -11.95 3.58 -11.73
C SER A 130 -12.65 4.94 -11.59
N ILE A 131 -11.90 6.02 -11.30
CA ILE A 131 -12.46 7.38 -11.23
C ILE A 131 -13.00 7.84 -12.60
N GLU A 132 -12.35 7.44 -13.70
CA GLU A 132 -12.76 7.76 -15.06
C GLU A 132 -13.92 6.87 -15.58
N GLY A 133 -14.42 5.94 -14.76
CA GLY A 133 -15.50 5.02 -15.14
C GLY A 133 -15.09 4.00 -16.20
N GLN A 134 -13.78 3.76 -16.36
CA GLN A 134 -13.22 2.77 -17.28
C GLN A 134 -13.06 1.42 -16.59
N ARG A 135 -12.68 0.41 -17.38
CA ARG A 135 -12.32 -0.91 -16.84
C ARG A 135 -11.09 -0.77 -15.94
N GLU A 136 -11.16 -1.39 -14.77
CA GLU A 136 -10.14 -1.37 -13.71
C GLU A 136 -8.90 -2.20 -14.10
N GLU A 137 -8.19 -1.71 -15.11
CA GLU A 137 -6.96 -2.31 -15.59
C GLU A 137 -5.80 -1.33 -15.48
N PRO A 138 -4.60 -1.76 -15.08
CA PRO A 138 -3.44 -0.89 -15.05
C PRO A 138 -3.12 -0.32 -16.44
N ARG A 139 -2.67 0.94 -16.48
CA ARG A 139 -2.22 1.63 -17.70
C ARG A 139 -0.78 1.26 -18.05
N ILE A 140 -0.45 1.31 -19.34
CA ILE A 140 0.95 1.23 -19.80
C ILE A 140 1.69 2.46 -19.28
N ARG A 141 2.89 2.24 -18.74
CA ARG A 141 3.81 3.30 -18.31
C ARG A 141 5.12 3.13 -19.08
N PRO A 142 5.75 4.22 -19.57
CA PRO A 142 5.28 5.62 -19.56
C PRO A 142 4.09 5.88 -20.52
N PRO A 143 3.32 6.98 -20.32
CA PRO A 143 3.53 8.07 -19.34
C PRO A 143 3.08 7.71 -17.91
N PHE A 144 3.77 8.27 -16.91
CA PHE A 144 3.40 8.12 -15.50
C PHE A 144 2.27 9.10 -15.09
N PRO A 145 1.48 8.77 -14.05
CA PRO A 145 0.40 9.64 -13.54
C PRO A 145 0.82 11.08 -13.22
N CYS A 146 2.06 11.27 -12.77
CA CYS A 146 2.58 12.60 -12.46
C CYS A 146 2.70 13.53 -13.69
N ARG A 147 2.64 12.97 -14.91
CA ARG A 147 2.61 13.72 -16.17
C ARG A 147 1.25 13.64 -16.86
N LYS A 148 0.71 12.42 -16.99
CA LYS A 148 -0.62 12.16 -17.55
C LYS A 148 -1.31 11.12 -16.69
N GLY A 149 -2.14 11.60 -15.76
CA GLY A 149 -2.93 10.79 -14.85
C GLY A 149 -4.42 10.95 -15.13
N LEU A 150 -5.16 11.37 -14.11
CA LEU A 150 -6.61 11.57 -14.16
C LEU A 150 -6.98 12.60 -15.22
N PHE A 151 -7.90 12.21 -16.12
CA PHE A 151 -8.34 12.96 -17.29
C PHE A 151 -7.17 13.48 -18.13
N ASN A 152 -6.13 12.64 -18.27
CA ASN A 152 -4.86 12.95 -18.95
C ASN A 152 -4.10 14.15 -18.38
N CYS A 153 -4.43 14.60 -17.17
CA CYS A 153 -3.80 15.74 -16.51
C CYS A 153 -2.76 15.28 -15.46
N PRO A 154 -1.71 16.08 -15.15
CA PRO A 154 -0.76 15.76 -14.10
C PRO A 154 -1.48 15.51 -12.77
N THR A 155 -1.25 14.35 -12.18
CA THR A 155 -1.98 13.90 -11.00
C THR A 155 -1.02 13.52 -9.89
N LEU A 156 -1.22 14.09 -8.71
CA LEU A 156 -0.56 13.69 -7.48
C LEU A 156 -1.36 12.57 -6.81
N ILE A 157 -0.76 11.38 -6.71
CA ILE A 157 -1.37 10.24 -6.00
C ILE A 157 -0.51 9.89 -4.80
N ASN A 158 -1.10 10.02 -3.60
CA ASN A 158 -0.48 9.68 -2.33
C ASN A 158 -1.45 8.89 -1.46
N ASN A 159 -0.90 7.99 -0.63
CA ASN A 159 -1.66 7.22 0.34
C ASN A 159 -2.17 8.11 1.49
N ALA A 160 -3.27 7.74 2.15
CA ALA A 160 -3.86 8.48 3.27
C ALA A 160 -2.86 8.81 4.39
N GLU A 161 -2.03 7.84 4.80
CA GLU A 161 -0.96 8.05 5.79
C GLU A 161 0.11 9.05 5.30
N THR A 162 0.36 9.09 4.00
CA THR A 162 1.29 10.08 3.44
C THR A 162 0.72 11.50 3.60
N PHE A 163 -0.58 11.70 3.38
CA PHE A 163 -1.22 13.00 3.63
C PHE A 163 -1.25 13.35 5.12
N TYR A 164 -1.53 12.40 6.01
CA TYR A 164 -1.39 12.58 7.45
C TYR A 164 -0.01 13.12 7.82
N TYR A 165 1.07 12.49 7.33
CA TYR A 165 2.42 12.95 7.61
C TYR A 165 2.81 14.24 6.89
N VAL A 166 2.22 14.57 5.74
CA VAL A 166 2.40 15.89 5.14
C VAL A 166 1.92 16.98 6.11
N ALA A 167 0.76 16.80 6.77
CA ALA A 167 0.29 17.75 7.79
C ALA A 167 1.30 17.87 8.95
N LYS A 168 1.75 16.73 9.51
CA LYS A 168 2.74 16.73 10.61
C LYS A 168 4.07 17.36 10.20
N VAL A 169 4.54 17.16 8.96
CA VAL A 169 5.75 17.81 8.43
C VAL A 169 5.59 19.32 8.42
N ILE A 170 4.45 19.83 7.95
CA ILE A 170 4.20 21.28 7.92
C ILE A 170 4.10 21.86 9.32
N GLU A 171 3.60 21.11 10.29
CA GLU A 171 3.60 21.49 11.71
C GLU A 171 4.96 21.35 12.42
N ASN A 172 6.00 20.80 11.76
CA ASN A 172 7.27 20.40 12.37
C ASN A 172 7.15 19.31 13.45
N LYS A 173 6.15 18.43 13.34
CA LYS A 173 5.89 17.33 14.28
C LYS A 173 6.17 15.94 13.70
N TYR A 174 6.71 15.86 12.48
CA TYR A 174 7.04 14.58 11.88
C TYR A 174 8.39 14.07 12.38
N GLU A 175 8.38 12.91 13.03
CA GLU A 175 9.56 12.32 13.69
C GLU A 175 10.12 11.12 12.90
N GLN A 176 9.93 11.07 11.59
CA GLN A 176 10.33 9.93 10.75
C GLN A 176 9.71 8.60 11.22
N THR A 177 8.44 8.66 11.61
CA THR A 177 7.62 7.53 12.03
C THR A 177 6.74 7.01 10.89
N ARG A 178 6.22 5.80 11.10
CA ARG A 178 5.12 5.23 10.31
C ARG A 178 4.22 4.38 11.20
N PHE A 179 3.02 4.09 10.73
CA PHE A 179 2.13 3.11 11.34
C PHE A 179 2.49 1.69 10.87
N TYR A 180 2.67 0.80 11.83
CA TYR A 180 2.87 -0.63 11.63
C TYR A 180 1.61 -1.40 12.02
N CYS A 181 1.21 -2.35 11.18
CA CYS A 181 0.07 -3.24 11.44
C CYS A 181 0.61 -4.58 11.98
N LEU A 182 0.40 -4.86 13.26
CA LEU A 182 0.84 -6.09 13.91
C LEU A 182 -0.35 -7.06 14.01
N SER A 183 -0.22 -8.25 13.43
CA SER A 183 -1.25 -9.30 13.45
C SER A 183 -0.66 -10.71 13.56
N GLY A 184 -1.51 -11.74 13.52
CA GLY A 184 -1.13 -13.14 13.65
C GLY A 184 -1.12 -13.63 15.11
N ASP A 185 -0.22 -14.55 15.43
CA ASP A 185 -0.07 -15.19 16.74
C ASP A 185 0.60 -14.25 17.75
N LEU A 186 -0.02 -13.10 18.01
CA LEU A 186 0.49 -12.04 18.89
C LEU A 186 -0.33 -11.88 20.17
N LYS A 187 0.32 -11.43 21.24
CA LYS A 187 -0.35 -11.12 22.53
C LYS A 187 -1.18 -9.84 22.43
N LYS A 188 -0.69 -8.83 21.70
CA LYS A 188 -1.29 -7.49 21.56
C LYS A 188 -1.29 -7.08 20.08
N PRO A 189 -2.11 -7.70 19.22
CA PRO A 189 -2.25 -7.26 17.84
C PRO A 189 -2.85 -5.85 17.79
N GLY A 190 -2.49 -5.06 16.78
CA GLY A 190 -2.94 -3.69 16.67
C GLY A 190 -2.06 -2.83 15.78
N ILE A 191 -2.26 -1.52 15.88
CA ILE A 191 -1.51 -0.53 15.13
C ILE A 191 -0.59 0.24 16.06
N TYR A 192 0.65 0.40 15.64
CA TYR A 192 1.68 1.09 16.41
C TYR A 192 2.38 2.10 15.52
N GLU A 193 2.41 3.37 15.95
CA GLU A 193 3.27 4.38 15.34
C GLU A 193 4.67 4.25 15.92
N MET A 194 5.66 3.93 15.07
CA MET A 194 7.05 3.75 15.50
C MET A 194 8.02 4.33 14.46
N PRO A 195 9.29 4.58 14.82
CA PRO A 195 10.29 5.09 13.87
C PRO A 195 10.52 4.16 12.68
N LEU A 196 10.79 4.75 11.52
CA LEU A 196 11.18 4.04 10.28
C LEU A 196 12.50 3.27 10.41
N SER A 197 13.37 3.72 11.33
CA SER A 197 14.67 3.10 11.57
C SER A 197 14.61 1.84 12.42
N PHE A 198 13.47 1.54 13.06
CA PHE A 198 13.35 0.39 13.93
C PHE A 198 13.38 -0.91 13.12
N THR A 199 14.05 -1.91 13.67
CA THR A 199 14.04 -3.27 13.14
C THR A 199 12.74 -3.98 13.53
N ILE A 200 12.37 -5.02 12.78
CA ILE A 200 11.20 -5.86 13.11
C ILE A 200 11.31 -6.38 14.55
N LYS A 201 12.50 -6.86 14.94
CA LYS A 201 12.76 -7.34 16.30
C LYS A 201 12.45 -6.26 17.34
N LYS A 202 12.99 -5.05 17.15
CA LYS A 202 12.78 -3.94 18.08
C LYS A 202 11.29 -3.56 18.18
N ILE A 203 10.57 -3.53 17.06
CA ILE A 203 9.13 -3.23 17.05
C ILE A 203 8.36 -4.27 17.88
N LEU A 204 8.65 -5.57 17.69
CA LEU A 204 8.01 -6.63 18.46
C LEU A 204 8.35 -6.55 19.96
N GLU A 205 9.59 -6.21 20.32
CA GLU A 205 10.01 -6.03 21.72
C GLU A 205 9.31 -4.83 22.38
N GLU A 206 9.37 -3.64 21.77
CA GLU A 206 8.78 -2.38 22.31
C GLU A 206 7.26 -2.46 22.46
N THR A 207 6.59 -3.25 21.61
CA THR A 207 5.14 -3.45 21.68
C THR A 207 4.72 -4.59 22.63
N GLY A 208 5.69 -5.32 23.21
CA GLY A 208 5.43 -6.50 24.04
C GLY A 208 4.87 -7.69 23.26
N ASN A 209 5.17 -7.75 21.97
CA ASN A 209 4.72 -8.77 21.00
C ASN A 209 5.82 -9.74 20.58
N PHE A 210 7.03 -9.65 21.15
CA PHE A 210 8.09 -10.61 20.85
C PHE A 210 7.68 -12.03 21.31
N PRO A 211 7.59 -13.03 20.41
CA PRO A 211 7.07 -14.35 20.76
C PRO A 211 8.03 -15.17 21.65
N GLU A 212 7.45 -16.01 22.51
CA GLU A 212 8.17 -16.98 23.37
C GLU A 212 8.18 -18.41 22.78
N PHE A 213 7.65 -18.58 21.56
CA PHE A 213 7.55 -19.86 20.85
C PHE A 213 8.29 -19.80 19.52
N ASP A 214 8.58 -20.94 18.90
CA ASP A 214 9.19 -20.99 17.57
C ASP A 214 8.29 -20.35 16.52
N PHE A 215 8.78 -19.33 15.81
CA PHE A 215 8.00 -18.51 14.90
C PHE A 215 8.75 -18.07 13.64
N PHE A 216 7.97 -17.62 12.66
CA PHE A 216 8.43 -16.84 11.51
C PHE A 216 7.52 -15.63 11.31
N VAL A 217 7.97 -14.67 10.51
CA VAL A 217 7.28 -13.40 10.27
C VAL A 217 7.03 -13.22 8.79
N GLN A 218 5.84 -12.77 8.41
CA GLN A 218 5.59 -12.18 7.10
C GLN A 218 5.63 -10.65 7.24
N ALA A 219 6.50 -9.99 6.48
CA ALA A 219 6.76 -8.56 6.61
C ALA A 219 6.50 -7.78 5.31
N GLY A 220 5.83 -6.65 5.44
CA GLY A 220 5.61 -5.68 4.35
C GLY A 220 4.31 -5.80 3.58
N GLY A 221 3.53 -6.86 3.82
CA GLY A 221 2.17 -7.08 3.30
C GLY A 221 1.67 -8.49 3.66
N GLY A 222 0.36 -8.69 3.84
CA GLY A 222 -0.21 -9.99 4.21
C GLY A 222 -0.38 -10.97 3.06
N ALA A 223 -0.35 -10.50 1.82
CA ALA A 223 -0.27 -11.33 0.61
C ALA A 223 0.99 -11.08 -0.21
N SER A 224 1.60 -9.89 -0.13
CA SER A 224 2.79 -9.52 -0.91
C SER A 224 4.10 -9.51 -0.11
N GLY A 225 4.03 -9.67 1.22
CA GLY A 225 5.20 -9.57 2.11
C GLY A 225 6.16 -10.76 2.04
N GLU A 226 7.42 -10.51 2.42
CA GLU A 226 8.47 -11.52 2.49
C GLU A 226 8.35 -12.36 3.78
N ILE A 227 8.64 -13.65 3.68
CA ILE A 227 8.81 -14.53 4.83
C ILE A 227 10.21 -14.43 5.43
N LEU A 228 10.26 -14.24 6.75
CA LEU A 228 11.46 -14.07 7.53
C LEU A 228 11.49 -15.02 8.72
N THR A 229 12.62 -15.69 8.87
CA THR A 229 12.91 -16.43 10.09
C THR A 229 13.20 -15.47 11.24
N SER A 230 13.12 -15.98 12.48
CA SER A 230 13.45 -15.21 13.69
C SER A 230 14.87 -14.62 13.69
N ARG A 231 15.78 -15.16 12.86
CA ARG A 231 17.18 -14.69 12.72
C ARG A 231 17.31 -13.49 11.78
N GLU A 232 16.32 -13.23 10.92
CA GLU A 232 16.35 -12.16 9.90
C GLU A 232 15.67 -10.86 10.36
N LEU A 233 15.24 -10.79 11.62
CA LEU A 233 14.45 -9.67 12.15
C LEU A 233 15.28 -8.43 12.51
N GLY A 234 16.60 -8.48 12.32
CA GLY A 234 17.54 -7.38 12.57
C GLY A 234 17.54 -6.26 11.52
N ARG A 235 16.44 -6.12 10.77
CA ARG A 235 16.30 -5.16 9.67
C ARG A 235 14.94 -4.43 9.71
N PRO A 236 14.81 -3.24 9.14
CA PRO A 236 13.54 -2.52 9.04
C PRO A 236 12.51 -3.22 8.15
N VAL A 237 11.24 -2.82 8.27
CA VAL A 237 10.14 -3.31 7.43
C VAL A 237 10.03 -2.47 6.15
N ASN A 238 10.05 -3.14 5.00
CA ASN A 238 9.71 -2.56 3.70
C ASN A 238 8.19 -2.67 3.43
N GLY A 239 7.70 -2.07 2.36
CA GLY A 239 6.29 -2.23 1.97
C GLY A 239 5.31 -1.46 2.86
N SER A 240 4.11 -1.99 3.04
CA SER A 240 2.96 -1.31 3.67
C SER A 240 3.04 -1.22 5.20
N GLY A 241 4.02 -1.88 5.83
CA GLY A 241 4.24 -1.83 7.28
C GLY A 241 3.53 -2.94 8.06
N ALA A 242 3.00 -3.96 7.39
CA ALA A 242 2.48 -5.15 8.06
C ALA A 242 3.61 -6.02 8.65
N ILE A 243 3.39 -6.54 9.85
CA ILE A 243 4.22 -7.53 10.54
C ILE A 243 3.26 -8.61 11.07
N ILE A 244 3.22 -9.76 10.39
CA ILE A 244 2.39 -10.89 10.80
C ILE A 244 3.28 -11.96 11.39
N VAL A 245 3.02 -12.36 12.64
CA VAL A 245 3.73 -13.45 13.31
C VAL A 245 2.96 -14.75 13.15
N TYR A 246 3.67 -15.81 12.76
CA TYR A 246 3.12 -17.16 12.65
C TYR A 246 3.88 -18.13 13.56
N ASN A 247 3.14 -18.91 14.35
CA ASN A 247 3.70 -20.01 15.13
C ASN A 247 4.07 -21.17 14.22
N LEU A 248 5.34 -21.60 14.25
CA LEU A 248 5.88 -22.65 13.39
C LEU A 248 5.19 -24.01 13.58
N LYS A 249 4.76 -24.34 14.81
CA LYS A 249 4.12 -25.63 15.11
C LYS A 249 2.66 -25.68 14.69
N LYS A 250 1.96 -24.54 14.68
CA LYS A 250 0.54 -24.44 14.33
C LYS A 250 0.29 -24.18 12.85
N THR A 251 1.22 -23.48 12.20
CA THR A 251 1.01 -22.96 10.85
C THR A 251 1.42 -23.99 9.81
N LYS A 252 0.50 -24.34 8.91
CA LYS A 252 0.78 -25.19 7.75
C LYS A 252 1.13 -24.30 6.54
N PRO A 253 2.36 -24.35 6.00
CA PRO A 253 2.77 -23.46 4.90
C PRO A 253 1.87 -23.58 3.65
N ILE A 254 1.39 -24.78 3.34
CA ILE A 254 0.46 -25.02 2.23
C ILE A 254 -0.83 -24.22 2.34
N LEU A 255 -1.34 -24.01 3.57
CA LEU A 255 -2.57 -23.24 3.79
C LEU A 255 -2.32 -21.74 3.59
N LEU A 256 -1.13 -21.24 3.92
CA LEU A 256 -0.75 -19.86 3.62
C LEU A 256 -0.65 -19.62 2.12
N MET A 257 0.01 -20.52 1.38
CA MET A 257 0.08 -20.45 -0.08
C MET A 257 -1.32 -20.47 -0.72
N LYS A 258 -2.23 -21.31 -0.22
CA LYS A 258 -3.63 -21.34 -0.65
C LYS A 258 -4.36 -20.04 -0.35
N LYS A 259 -4.17 -19.45 0.84
CA LYS A 259 -4.74 -18.15 1.21
C LYS A 259 -4.28 -17.06 0.24
N TRP A 260 -2.98 -16.97 -0.03
CA TRP A 260 -2.41 -15.97 -0.94
C TRP A 260 -2.88 -16.17 -2.37
N ILE A 261 -2.82 -17.40 -2.90
CA ILE A 261 -3.19 -17.62 -4.31
C ILE A 261 -4.68 -17.38 -4.57
N ASN A 262 -5.55 -17.74 -3.62
CA ASN A 262 -6.98 -17.47 -3.74
C ASN A 262 -7.24 -15.97 -3.73
N PHE A 263 -6.55 -15.22 -2.85
CA PHE A 263 -6.57 -13.76 -2.89
C PHE A 263 -6.13 -13.23 -4.26
N TYR A 264 -4.96 -13.61 -4.77
CA TYR A 264 -4.49 -13.13 -6.07
C TYR A 264 -5.40 -13.54 -7.24
N PHE A 265 -6.03 -14.70 -7.17
CA PHE A 265 -6.98 -15.19 -8.16
C PHE A 265 -8.25 -14.33 -8.19
N GLU A 266 -8.83 -14.03 -7.02
CA GLU A 266 -10.01 -13.17 -6.89
C GLU A 266 -9.72 -11.71 -7.30
N GLN A 267 -8.50 -11.24 -7.07
CA GLN A 267 -8.10 -9.85 -7.34
C GLN A 267 -7.53 -9.62 -8.75
N ASN A 268 -7.48 -10.64 -9.59
CA ASN A 268 -6.91 -10.57 -10.93
C ASN A 268 -7.81 -9.76 -11.88
N CYS A 269 -7.26 -8.79 -12.64
CA CYS A 269 -8.03 -8.04 -13.65
C CYS A 269 -8.21 -8.76 -15.00
N GLY A 270 -7.47 -9.85 -15.23
CA GLY A 270 -7.51 -10.63 -16.46
C GLY A 270 -6.73 -10.05 -17.65
N LYS A 271 -6.06 -8.89 -17.50
CA LYS A 271 -5.39 -8.17 -18.60
C LYS A 271 -4.22 -8.92 -19.23
N CYS A 272 -3.27 -9.39 -18.43
CA CYS A 272 -2.06 -10.05 -18.94
C CYS A 272 -2.11 -11.58 -18.73
N VAL A 273 -1.76 -12.32 -19.78
CA VAL A 273 -1.72 -13.78 -19.80
C VAL A 273 -0.90 -14.38 -18.65
N PRO A 274 0.37 -13.95 -18.39
CA PRO A 274 1.17 -14.60 -17.35
C PRO A 274 0.51 -14.49 -15.96
N CYS A 275 -0.08 -13.35 -15.63
CA CYS A 275 -0.77 -13.16 -14.37
C CYS A 275 -2.08 -13.97 -14.32
N ARG A 276 -2.93 -13.86 -15.34
CA ARG A 276 -4.25 -14.53 -15.37
C ARG A 276 -4.12 -16.05 -15.35
N GLU A 277 -3.31 -16.60 -16.24
CA GLU A 277 -3.14 -18.05 -16.37
C GLU A 277 -2.18 -18.58 -15.30
N GLY A 278 -1.08 -17.89 -15.01
CA GLY A 278 -0.07 -18.34 -14.06
C GLY A 278 -0.62 -18.50 -12.64
N ILE A 279 -1.40 -17.51 -12.16
CA ILE A 279 -2.07 -17.61 -10.85
C ILE A 279 -3.05 -18.78 -10.83
N TYR A 280 -3.81 -18.98 -11.91
CA TYR A 280 -4.73 -20.12 -12.03
C TYR A 280 -4.00 -21.47 -11.96
N ARG A 281 -2.85 -21.60 -12.65
CA ARG A 281 -2.04 -22.83 -12.61
C ARG A 281 -1.44 -23.10 -11.24
N ILE A 282 -0.92 -22.08 -10.56
CA ILE A 282 -0.42 -22.23 -9.18
C ILE A 282 -1.56 -22.68 -8.25
N LYS A 283 -2.76 -22.09 -8.40
CA LYS A 283 -3.94 -22.50 -7.65
C LYS A 283 -4.29 -23.98 -7.90
N GLU A 284 -4.27 -24.43 -9.16
CA GLU A 284 -4.53 -25.82 -9.54
C GLU A 284 -3.53 -26.80 -8.88
N LEU A 285 -2.24 -26.45 -8.87
CA LEU A 285 -1.18 -27.25 -8.21
C LEU A 285 -1.43 -27.38 -6.70
N LEU A 286 -1.73 -26.26 -6.05
CA LEU A 286 -1.98 -26.22 -4.61
C LEU A 286 -3.27 -26.98 -4.24
N ASP A 287 -4.34 -26.85 -5.02
CA ASP A 287 -5.61 -27.53 -4.76
C ASP A 287 -5.47 -29.05 -4.83
N LYS A 288 -4.62 -29.56 -5.74
CA LYS A 288 -4.28 -30.98 -5.84
C LYS A 288 -3.31 -31.47 -4.74
N ASN A 289 -2.78 -30.57 -3.90
CA ASN A 289 -1.70 -30.82 -2.94
C ASN A 289 -0.48 -31.51 -3.57
N LYS A 290 -0.25 -31.30 -4.87
CA LYS A 290 0.91 -31.82 -5.63
C LYS A 290 1.76 -30.63 -6.03
N ILE A 291 2.64 -30.20 -5.12
CA ILE A 291 3.62 -29.16 -5.42
C ILE A 291 4.77 -29.81 -6.17
N ASP A 292 4.75 -29.70 -7.48
CA ASP A 292 5.94 -29.87 -8.30
C ASP A 292 6.75 -28.57 -8.20
N LYS A 293 7.94 -28.66 -7.59
CA LYS A 293 8.76 -27.49 -7.30
C LYS A 293 9.31 -26.85 -8.58
N GLU A 294 9.69 -27.65 -9.57
CA GLU A 294 10.23 -27.14 -10.83
C GLU A 294 9.15 -26.35 -11.59
N ILE A 295 7.95 -26.92 -11.69
CA ILE A 295 6.81 -26.24 -12.34
C ILE A 295 6.43 -24.97 -11.58
N LEU A 296 6.43 -25.00 -10.24
CA LEU A 296 6.12 -23.82 -9.44
C LEU A 296 7.18 -22.72 -9.64
N ASP A 297 8.47 -23.06 -9.60
CA ASP A 297 9.56 -22.11 -9.78
C ASP A 297 9.51 -21.44 -11.18
N ASP A 298 9.19 -22.22 -12.23
CA ASP A 298 8.98 -21.71 -13.59
C ASP A 298 7.79 -20.72 -13.66
N LEU A 299 6.66 -21.06 -13.03
CA LEU A 299 5.48 -20.19 -13.00
C LEU A 299 5.77 -18.88 -12.24
N LEU A 300 6.50 -18.96 -11.13
CA LEU A 300 6.90 -17.78 -10.36
C LEU A 300 7.87 -16.90 -11.17
N PHE A 301 8.84 -17.49 -11.87
CA PHE A 301 9.74 -16.76 -12.76
C PHE A 301 8.99 -16.01 -13.86
N ILE A 302 8.05 -16.68 -14.54
CA ILE A 302 7.22 -16.05 -15.58
C ILE A 302 6.41 -14.88 -15.01
N LEU A 303 5.81 -15.04 -13.83
CA LEU A 303 5.06 -13.99 -13.16
C LEU A 303 5.93 -12.78 -12.83
N GLU A 304 7.15 -12.99 -12.32
CA GLU A 304 8.09 -11.92 -11.96
C GLU A 304 8.51 -11.08 -13.16
N GLU A 305 8.91 -11.75 -14.24
CA GLU A 305 9.51 -11.11 -15.40
C GLU A 305 8.47 -10.48 -16.31
N THR A 306 7.35 -11.18 -16.54
CA THR A 306 6.44 -10.85 -17.65
C THR A 306 5.08 -10.28 -17.23
N SER A 307 4.78 -10.22 -15.92
CA SER A 307 3.54 -9.58 -15.46
C SER A 307 3.53 -8.08 -15.75
N PHE A 308 2.39 -7.60 -16.23
CA PHE A 308 2.21 -6.19 -16.60
C PHE A 308 2.30 -5.22 -15.42
N CYS A 309 1.78 -5.61 -14.26
CA CYS A 309 1.74 -4.78 -13.06
C CYS A 309 2.26 -5.54 -11.82
N ALA A 310 2.34 -4.82 -10.70
CA ALA A 310 2.85 -5.36 -9.44
C ALA A 310 2.04 -6.55 -8.92
N LEU A 311 0.75 -6.69 -9.21
CA LEU A 311 -0.06 -7.79 -8.68
C LEU A 311 0.53 -9.16 -9.04
N GLY A 312 0.83 -9.40 -10.31
CA GLY A 312 1.41 -10.68 -10.75
C GLY A 312 2.84 -10.87 -10.23
N LYS A 313 3.64 -9.80 -10.21
CA LYS A 313 5.02 -9.83 -9.71
C LYS A 313 5.09 -10.11 -8.21
N ASN A 314 4.16 -9.57 -7.43
CA ASN A 314 4.16 -9.67 -5.96
C ASN A 314 3.76 -11.06 -5.45
N VAL A 315 3.25 -11.95 -6.31
CA VAL A 315 3.01 -13.36 -5.96
C VAL A 315 4.31 -14.06 -5.57
N THR A 316 5.44 -13.66 -6.16
CA THR A 316 6.67 -14.47 -6.13
C THR A 316 7.40 -14.41 -4.80
N LEU A 317 7.55 -13.22 -4.23
CA LEU A 317 8.27 -12.98 -2.99
C LEU A 317 7.78 -13.84 -1.81
N PRO A 318 6.49 -13.84 -1.44
CA PRO A 318 5.98 -14.67 -0.33
C PRO A 318 6.15 -16.17 -0.62
N PHE A 319 5.94 -16.61 -1.86
CA PHE A 319 6.05 -18.03 -2.24
C PHE A 319 7.49 -18.53 -2.16
N LYS A 320 8.43 -17.87 -2.86
CA LYS A 320 9.85 -18.24 -2.88
C LYS A 320 10.41 -18.27 -1.45
N SER A 321 10.19 -17.19 -0.70
CA SER A 321 10.71 -17.09 0.68
C SER A 321 10.09 -18.12 1.63
N LEU A 322 8.80 -18.47 1.51
CA LEU A 322 8.18 -19.53 2.32
C LEU A 322 8.75 -20.91 1.98
N ILE A 323 8.91 -21.21 0.69
CA ILE A 323 9.41 -22.52 0.23
C ILE A 323 10.85 -22.73 0.68
N GLU A 324 11.71 -21.73 0.50
CA GLU A 324 13.12 -21.81 0.86
C GLU A 324 13.35 -21.91 2.37
N LYS A 325 12.56 -21.16 3.15
CA LYS A 325 12.84 -20.95 4.57
C LYS A 325 12.04 -21.87 5.49
N ILE A 326 10.80 -22.24 5.13
CA ILE A 326 9.84 -22.89 6.04
C ILE A 326 9.32 -24.24 5.54
N TYR A 327 8.96 -24.37 4.26
CA TYR A 327 8.28 -25.57 3.72
C TYR A 327 9.19 -26.79 3.47
N LYS A 328 10.38 -26.83 4.08
CA LYS A 328 11.39 -27.88 3.81
C LYS A 328 10.88 -29.30 4.03
#